data_AF-A0A352VEY6-F1
#
_entry.id   AF-A0A352VEY6-F1
#
_cell.length_a   1.000
_cell.length_b   1.000
_cell.length_c   1.000
_cell.angle_alpha   90.00
_cell.angle_beta   90.00
_cell.angle_gamma   90.00
#
_symmetry.space_group_name_H-M   'P 1'
#
loop_
_entity.id
_entity.type
_entity.pdbx_description
1 polymer ?
#
loop_
_entity_poly.entity_id
_entity_poly.type
_entity_poly.pdbx_seq_one_letter_code
_entity_poly.pdbx_strand_id
1 'polypeptide(L)'
;MLPPYNGIDTCVDMGGSITVAQGLELTDPSKTYAAIIGDSTFAHSGITGLVNAAYNGRKNLIIILDNGTTAMTGMQPNPFSGETIQSLPAEPVNYYHLCKAVGISDENFIEVNAYKPAEIESAIKKLLATKKLSVLLVKGLCIIYNKKKSKKQ
;
A
#
# COMPACT_ATOMS: atom_id res chain seq x y z
N MET A 1 -8.44 19.74 9.69
CA MET A 1 -8.58 19.71 8.21
C MET A 1 -10.07 19.66 7.88
N LEU A 2 -10.47 19.73 6.61
CA LEU A 2 -11.86 19.48 6.20
C LEU A 2 -12.02 18.00 5.83
N PRO A 3 -13.19 17.36 6.08
CA PRO A 3 -13.50 16.05 5.50
C PRO A 3 -13.25 16.08 3.98
N PRO A 4 -12.62 15.06 3.37
CA PRO A 4 -12.22 13.75 3.92
C PRO A 4 -10.81 13.69 4.56
N TYR A 5 -10.07 14.80 4.60
CA TYR A 5 -8.67 14.83 5.05
C TYR A 5 -8.49 14.73 6.57
N ASN A 6 -9.57 14.73 7.35
CA ASN A 6 -9.53 14.48 8.79
C ASN A 6 -9.21 13.03 9.17
N GLY A 7 -9.06 12.12 8.19
CA GLY A 7 -8.66 10.73 8.43
C GLY A 7 -7.15 10.49 8.50
N ILE A 8 -6.32 11.53 8.28
CA ILE A 8 -4.85 11.42 8.34
C ILE A 8 -4.35 12.14 9.59
N ASP A 9 -3.81 11.38 10.54
CA ASP A 9 -3.24 11.95 11.76
C ASP A 9 -1.86 12.57 11.53
N THR A 10 -1.04 11.95 10.66
CA THR A 10 0.33 12.40 10.37
C THR A 10 0.70 12.17 8.91
N CYS A 11 1.46 13.10 8.32
CA CYS A 11 2.07 12.97 7.00
C CYS A 11 3.48 13.59 7.07
N VAL A 12 4.51 12.74 7.07
CA VAL A 12 5.88 13.15 7.43
C VAL A 12 6.76 13.24 6.18
N ASP A 13 6.98 12.11 5.52
CA ASP A 13 7.86 12.01 4.36
C ASP A 13 7.37 10.92 3.38
N MET A 14 8.13 10.76 2.29
CA MET A 14 7.90 9.69 1.32
C MET A 14 8.35 8.34 1.89
N GLY A 15 7.38 7.53 2.30
CA GLY A 15 7.58 6.13 2.66
C GLY A 15 7.77 5.87 4.16
N GLY A 16 7.81 6.90 5.00
CA GLY A 16 7.83 6.76 6.45
C GLY A 16 6.52 6.30 7.07
N SER A 17 5.42 6.16 6.32
CA SER A 17 4.12 5.79 6.90
C SER A 17 4.17 4.45 7.65
N ILE A 18 4.85 3.45 7.11
CA ILE A 18 4.97 2.12 7.73
C ILE A 18 5.87 2.16 8.98
N THR A 19 6.99 2.89 8.94
CA THR A 19 7.94 2.95 10.07
C THR A 19 7.46 3.86 11.18
N VAL A 20 6.81 4.97 10.85
CA VAL A 20 6.13 5.85 11.82
C VAL A 20 5.02 5.08 12.54
N ALA A 21 4.20 4.31 11.83
CA ALA A 21 3.17 3.48 12.45
C ALA A 21 3.75 2.47 13.45
N GLN A 22 4.89 1.85 13.13
CA GLN A 22 5.60 0.96 14.06
C GLN A 22 6.12 1.70 15.30
N GLY A 23 6.68 2.90 15.11
CA GLY A 23 7.13 3.74 16.22
C GLY A 23 5.98 4.14 17.14
N LEU A 24 4.84 4.53 16.57
CA LEU A 24 3.64 4.87 17.34
C LEU A 24 3.08 3.65 18.10
N GLU A 25 3.04 2.48 17.46
CA GLU A 25 2.64 1.23 18.12
C GLU A 25 3.50 0.90 19.34
N LEU A 26 4.82 1.17 19.27
CA LEU A 26 5.71 1.00 20.41
C LEU A 26 5.38 1.94 21.58
N THR A 27 4.90 3.14 21.29
CA THR A 27 4.55 4.13 22.31
C THR A 27 3.21 3.86 22.97
N ASP A 28 2.23 3.34 22.23
CA ASP A 28 0.90 3.02 22.74
C ASP A 28 0.34 1.75 22.06
N PRO A 29 0.71 0.56 22.56
CA PRO A 29 0.29 -0.72 21.98
C PRO A 29 -1.21 -1.01 22.10
N SER A 30 -1.96 -0.18 22.84
CA SER A 30 -3.41 -0.35 23.02
C SER A 30 -4.21 0.10 21.80
N LYS A 31 -3.61 0.95 20.96
CA LYS A 31 -4.21 1.49 19.74
C LYS A 31 -3.88 0.64 18.53
N THR A 32 -4.73 0.78 17.50
CA THR A 32 -4.49 0.21 16.18
C THR A 32 -4.00 1.31 15.25
N TYR A 33 -2.96 1.02 14.50
CA TYR A 33 -2.33 1.98 13.58
C TYR A 33 -2.47 1.49 12.15
N ALA A 34 -2.87 2.40 11.26
CA ALA A 34 -2.93 2.15 9.83
C ALA A 34 -1.91 3.04 9.10
N ALA A 35 -1.10 2.42 8.24
CA ALA A 35 -0.17 3.11 7.36
C ALA A 35 -0.71 3.07 5.93
N ILE A 36 -0.80 4.22 5.28
CA ILE A 36 -1.22 4.30 3.88
C ILE A 36 0.02 4.61 3.02
N ILE A 37 0.18 3.92 1.91
CA ILE A 37 1.34 4.07 1.02
C ILE A 37 0.95 3.79 -0.44
N GLY A 38 1.51 4.54 -1.39
CA GLY A 38 1.33 4.25 -2.83
C GLY A 38 2.30 3.17 -3.33
N ASP A 39 1.97 2.51 -4.44
CA ASP A 39 2.80 1.48 -5.11
C ASP A 39 4.25 1.91 -5.35
N SER A 40 4.47 3.09 -5.93
CA SER A 40 5.82 3.59 -6.22
C SER A 40 6.65 3.79 -4.96
N THR A 41 6.02 4.37 -3.92
CA THR A 41 6.68 4.63 -2.63
C THR A 41 6.91 3.34 -1.87
N PHE A 42 5.98 2.39 -1.98
CA PHE A 42 6.14 1.06 -1.42
C PHE A 42 7.36 0.37 -2.03
N ALA A 43 7.52 0.41 -3.35
CA ALA A 43 8.73 -0.10 -4.02
C ALA A 43 10.01 0.61 -3.58
N HIS A 44 9.97 1.94 -3.43
CA HIS A 44 11.15 2.74 -3.12
C HIS A 44 11.66 2.53 -1.69
N SER A 45 10.78 2.58 -0.69
CA SER A 45 11.16 2.52 0.73
C SER A 45 10.17 1.77 1.63
N GLY A 46 8.98 1.40 1.14
CA GLY A 46 7.99 0.69 1.96
C GLY A 46 8.27 -0.80 2.16
N ILE A 47 8.90 -1.49 1.18
CA ILE A 47 9.20 -2.93 1.28
C ILE A 47 10.09 -3.22 2.50
N THR A 48 11.13 -2.42 2.73
CA THR A 48 12.01 -2.60 3.90
C THR A 48 11.26 -2.37 5.20
N GLY A 49 10.33 -1.40 5.22
CA GLY A 49 9.42 -1.17 6.34
C GLY A 49 8.51 -2.36 6.64
N LEU A 50 7.97 -3.01 5.61
CA LEU A 50 7.16 -4.23 5.72
C LEU A 50 7.97 -5.38 6.32
N VAL A 51 9.16 -5.63 5.78
CA VAL A 51 10.08 -6.68 6.28
C VAL A 51 10.38 -6.45 7.76
N ASN A 52 10.70 -5.21 8.14
CA ASN A 52 10.96 -4.87 9.53
C ASN A 52 9.74 -5.06 10.44
N ALA A 53 8.54 -4.70 9.96
CA ALA A 53 7.30 -4.90 10.70
C ALA A 53 7.04 -6.38 10.98
N ALA A 54 7.22 -7.22 9.96
CA ALA A 54 7.03 -8.66 10.06
C ALA A 54 8.06 -9.30 11.00
N TYR A 55 9.34 -8.97 10.82
CA TYR A 55 10.44 -9.46 11.67
C TYR A 55 10.21 -9.14 13.15
N ASN A 56 9.71 -7.95 13.46
CA ASN A 56 9.47 -7.49 14.83
C ASN A 56 8.08 -7.86 15.39
N GLY A 57 7.26 -8.62 14.66
CA GLY A 57 5.93 -9.05 15.12
C GLY A 57 4.95 -7.89 15.38
N ARG A 58 5.03 -6.84 14.55
CA ARG A 58 4.17 -5.64 14.65
C ARG A 58 2.72 -5.95 14.28
N LYS A 59 1.78 -5.06 14.62
CA LYS A 59 0.33 -5.32 14.47
C LYS A 59 -0.41 -4.24 13.69
N ASN A 60 0.31 -3.48 12.87
CA ASN A 60 -0.25 -2.40 12.06
C ASN A 60 -1.02 -2.95 10.84
N LEU A 61 -1.96 -2.16 10.33
CA LEU A 61 -2.56 -2.36 9.02
C LEU A 61 -1.80 -1.52 7.98
N ILE A 62 -1.27 -2.15 6.94
CA ILE A 62 -0.62 -1.48 5.82
C ILE A 62 -1.60 -1.45 4.64
N ILE A 63 -1.97 -0.27 4.18
CA ILE A 63 -2.86 -0.06 3.04
C ILE A 63 -2.02 0.43 1.86
N ILE A 64 -1.89 -0.41 0.84
CA ILE A 64 -1.17 -0.11 -0.39
C ILE A 64 -2.16 0.35 -1.46
N LEU A 65 -1.96 1.54 -1.98
CA LEU A 65 -2.73 2.10 -3.09
C LEU A 65 -1.97 1.89 -4.39
N ASP A 66 -2.30 0.81 -5.11
CA ASP A 66 -1.69 0.48 -6.39
C ASP A 66 -2.49 1.11 -7.54
N ASN A 67 -1.91 2.17 -8.10
CA ASN A 67 -2.48 2.88 -9.23
C ASN A 67 -1.77 2.56 -10.57
N GLY A 68 -0.81 1.63 -10.55
CA GLY A 68 -0.05 1.14 -11.69
C GLY A 68 1.05 2.08 -12.19
N THR A 69 1.32 3.21 -11.52
CA THR A 69 2.33 4.18 -11.95
C THR A 69 2.75 5.12 -10.81
N THR A 70 3.85 5.84 -11.01
CA THR A 70 4.26 6.94 -10.11
C THR A 70 3.50 8.22 -10.48
N ALA A 71 2.21 8.28 -10.10
CA ALA A 71 1.27 9.25 -10.63
C ALA A 71 1.67 10.72 -10.40
N MET A 72 2.12 11.06 -9.18
CA MET A 72 2.37 12.45 -8.79
C MET A 72 3.57 13.10 -9.50
N THR A 73 4.57 12.30 -9.89
CA THR A 73 5.83 12.83 -10.43
C THR A 73 5.89 12.83 -11.96
N GLY A 74 4.81 12.46 -12.64
CA GLY A 74 4.75 12.42 -14.10
C GLY A 74 4.53 11.04 -14.71
N MET A 75 3.99 10.09 -13.94
CA MET A 75 3.61 8.75 -14.40
C MET A 75 4.82 7.89 -14.84
N GLN A 76 5.90 7.97 -14.08
CA GLN A 76 7.04 7.08 -14.28
C GLN A 76 6.64 5.64 -13.95
N PRO A 77 7.15 4.66 -14.71
CA PRO A 77 7.02 3.27 -14.31
C PRO A 77 7.79 3.00 -13.02
N ASN A 78 7.28 2.06 -12.23
CA ASN A 78 7.90 1.56 -11.03
C ASN A 78 7.86 0.01 -11.03
N PRO A 79 8.49 -0.67 -10.05
CA PRO A 79 8.52 -2.13 -9.98
C PRO A 79 7.15 -2.85 -9.95
N PHE A 80 6.04 -2.13 -9.77
CA PHE A 80 4.67 -2.67 -9.83
C PHE A 80 3.93 -2.31 -11.14
N SER A 81 4.48 -1.44 -11.98
CA SER A 81 3.84 -0.96 -13.22
C SER A 81 3.80 -1.97 -14.37
N GLY A 82 4.64 -3.01 -14.33
CA GLY A 82 4.75 -4.01 -15.39
C GLY A 82 5.46 -3.52 -16.67
N GLU A 83 6.15 -2.38 -16.59
CA GLU A 83 6.93 -1.81 -17.70
C GLU A 83 8.21 -1.16 -17.15
N THR A 84 9.29 -1.18 -17.94
CA THR A 84 10.56 -0.52 -17.59
C THR A 84 10.55 0.96 -17.96
N ILE A 85 11.57 1.72 -17.52
CA ILE A 85 11.78 3.12 -17.95
C ILE A 85 11.92 3.28 -19.48
N GLN A 86 12.33 2.21 -20.18
CA GLN A 86 12.43 2.17 -21.65
C GLN A 86 11.12 1.75 -22.32
N SER A 87 10.02 1.64 -21.58
CA SER A 87 8.71 1.17 -22.07
C SER A 87 8.70 -0.28 -22.59
N LEU A 88 9.67 -1.09 -22.16
CA LEU A 88 9.67 -2.53 -22.41
C LEU A 88 8.81 -3.23 -21.34
N PRO A 89 8.05 -4.28 -21.70
CA PRO A 89 7.34 -5.11 -20.73
C PRO A 89 8.31 -5.65 -19.67
N ALA A 90 7.88 -5.64 -18.41
CA ALA A 90 8.60 -6.21 -17.28
C ALA A 90 7.64 -6.92 -16.35
N GLU A 91 8.10 -7.96 -15.66
CA GLU A 91 7.25 -8.61 -14.67
C GLU A 91 7.12 -7.75 -13.41
N PRO A 92 5.89 -7.37 -13.01
CA PRO A 92 5.67 -6.60 -11.81
C PRO A 92 5.92 -7.46 -10.57
N VAL A 93 6.40 -6.84 -9.49
CA VAL A 93 6.55 -7.51 -8.20
C VAL A 93 5.17 -7.99 -7.72
N ASN A 94 5.06 -9.27 -7.39
CA ASN A 94 3.83 -9.85 -6.89
C ASN A 94 3.66 -9.56 -5.39
N TYR A 95 2.66 -8.75 -5.03
CA TYR A 95 2.36 -8.38 -3.64
C TYR A 95 2.06 -9.59 -2.75
N TYR A 96 1.29 -10.57 -3.24
CA TYR A 96 0.92 -11.75 -2.47
C TYR A 96 2.16 -12.58 -2.12
N HIS A 97 3.03 -12.88 -3.08
CA HIS A 97 4.28 -13.61 -2.84
C HIS A 97 5.24 -12.85 -1.93
N LEU A 98 5.33 -11.52 -2.09
CA LEU A 98 6.13 -10.68 -1.22
C LEU A 98 5.64 -10.75 0.23
N CYS A 99 4.33 -10.62 0.46
CA CYS A 99 3.72 -10.70 1.79
C CYS A 99 3.90 -12.10 2.40
N LYS A 100 3.71 -13.15 1.59
CA LYS A 100 3.92 -14.54 2.01
C LYS A 100 5.36 -14.81 2.41
N ALA A 101 6.33 -14.28 1.67
CA ALA A 101 7.76 -14.44 1.94
C ALA A 101 8.18 -13.82 3.28
N VAL A 102 7.51 -12.75 3.72
CA VAL A 102 7.76 -12.13 5.04
C VAL A 102 6.91 -12.72 6.17
N GLY A 103 6.10 -13.76 5.90
CA GLY A 103 5.33 -14.47 6.92
C GLY A 103 3.93 -13.92 7.19
N ILE A 104 3.38 -13.09 6.30
CA ILE A 104 1.97 -12.67 6.38
C ILE A 104 1.11 -13.81 5.84
N SER A 105 0.14 -14.25 6.66
CA SER A 105 -0.79 -15.31 6.30
C SER A 105 -1.84 -14.86 5.28
N ASP A 106 -2.40 -15.83 4.56
CA ASP A 106 -3.43 -15.58 3.52
C ASP A 106 -4.67 -14.84 4.08
N GLU A 107 -4.98 -15.02 5.36
CA GLU A 107 -6.08 -14.33 6.06
C GLU A 107 -5.82 -12.84 6.33
N ASN A 108 -4.54 -12.43 6.39
CA ASN A 108 -4.09 -11.08 6.72
C ASN A 108 -3.69 -10.27 5.47
N PHE A 109 -3.78 -10.88 4.28
CA PHE A 109 -3.61 -10.21 3.01
C PHE A 109 -4.95 -10.18 2.27
N ILE A 110 -5.43 -8.99 1.92
CA ILE A 110 -6.64 -8.82 1.11
C ILE A 110 -6.33 -7.91 -0.07
N GLU A 111 -6.65 -8.36 -1.28
CA GLU A 111 -6.66 -7.53 -2.48
C GLU A 111 -8.11 -7.14 -2.83
N VAL A 112 -8.34 -5.85 -3.07
CA VAL A 112 -9.65 -5.29 -3.45
C VAL A 112 -9.51 -4.34 -4.64
N ASN A 113 -10.60 -4.18 -5.39
CA ASN A 113 -10.67 -3.24 -6.49
C ASN A 113 -10.91 -1.80 -5.98
N ALA A 114 -10.10 -0.84 -6.42
CA ALA A 114 -10.19 0.57 -6.00
C ALA A 114 -11.53 1.24 -6.34
N TYR A 115 -12.26 0.74 -7.34
CA TYR A 115 -13.55 1.29 -7.78
C TYR A 115 -14.76 0.66 -7.06
N LYS A 116 -14.53 -0.17 -6.04
CA LYS A 116 -15.59 -0.81 -5.27
C LYS A 116 -15.51 -0.41 -3.78
N PRO A 117 -16.10 0.75 -3.40
CA PRO A 117 -15.97 1.31 -2.06
C PRO A 117 -16.43 0.36 -0.95
N ALA A 118 -17.50 -0.39 -1.18
CA ALA A 118 -18.04 -1.33 -0.21
C ALA A 118 -17.06 -2.48 0.12
N GLU A 119 -16.31 -2.97 -0.87
CA GLU A 119 -15.28 -4.00 -0.66
C GLU A 119 -14.11 -3.45 0.15
N ILE A 120 -13.70 -2.21 -0.13
CA ILE A 120 -12.63 -1.51 0.61
C ILE A 120 -13.03 -1.32 2.07
N GLU A 121 -14.23 -0.81 2.33
CA GLU A 121 -14.71 -0.57 3.70
C GLU A 121 -14.80 -1.89 4.50
N SER A 122 -15.32 -2.96 3.87
CA SER A 122 -15.40 -4.28 4.49
C SER A 122 -14.00 -4.84 4.81
N ALA A 123 -13.06 -4.73 3.89
CA ALA A 123 -11.70 -5.21 4.06
C ALA A 123 -10.95 -4.46 5.17
N ILE A 124 -11.09 -3.12 5.24
CA ILE A 124 -10.51 -2.32 6.32
C ILE A 124 -11.05 -2.77 7.68
N LYS A 125 -12.38 -2.90 7.83
CA LYS A 125 -13.00 -3.35 9.08
C LYS A 125 -12.52 -4.74 9.50
N LYS A 126 -12.43 -5.67 8.54
CA LYS A 126 -11.96 -7.03 8.79
C LYS A 126 -10.50 -7.05 9.26
N LEU A 127 -9.61 -6.37 8.55
CA LEU A 127 -8.18 -6.41 8.85
C LEU A 127 -7.83 -5.67 10.15
N LEU A 128 -8.49 -4.55 10.45
CA LEU A 128 -8.32 -3.85 11.73
C LEU A 128 -8.67 -4.74 12.95
N ALA A 129 -9.60 -5.68 12.80
CA ALA A 129 -10.02 -6.58 13.89
C ALA A 129 -9.02 -7.72 14.18
N THR A 130 -8.12 -8.04 13.24
CA THR A 130 -7.21 -9.20 13.36
C THR A 130 -6.13 -9.05 14.43
N LYS A 131 -5.76 -7.80 14.80
CA LYS A 131 -4.66 -7.47 15.71
C LYS A 131 -3.33 -8.17 15.34
N LYS A 132 -3.10 -8.41 14.04
CA LYS A 132 -1.88 -8.94 13.44
C LYS A 132 -1.40 -8.00 12.34
N LEU A 133 -0.12 -8.09 11.96
CA LEU A 133 0.38 -7.41 10.77
C LEU A 133 -0.47 -7.84 9.56
N SER A 134 -1.10 -6.86 8.93
CA SER A 134 -2.03 -7.09 7.83
C SER A 134 -1.75 -6.13 6.69
N VAL A 135 -2.02 -6.59 5.46
CA VAL A 135 -1.84 -5.81 4.24
C VAL A 135 -3.15 -5.79 3.45
N LEU A 136 -3.64 -4.59 3.18
CA LEU A 136 -4.73 -4.32 2.25
C LEU A 136 -4.14 -3.75 0.96
N LEU A 137 -4.23 -4.49 -0.13
CA LEU A 137 -3.90 -4.01 -1.46
C LEU A 137 -5.17 -3.46 -2.12
N VAL A 138 -5.21 -2.16 -2.36
CA VAL A 138 -6.28 -1.50 -3.12
C VAL A 138 -5.74 -1.24 -4.52
N LYS A 139 -6.22 -2.02 -5.49
CA LYS A 139 -5.69 -2.01 -6.86
C LYS A 139 -6.68 -1.37 -7.82
N GLY A 140 -6.21 -0.39 -8.58
CA GLY A 140 -6.99 0.22 -9.66
C GLY A 140 -6.25 1.34 -10.35
N LEU A 141 -6.20 1.30 -11.69
CA LEU A 141 -5.40 2.22 -12.48
C LEU A 141 -5.77 3.69 -12.21
N CYS A 142 -4.76 4.56 -12.15
CA CYS A 142 -5.01 5.99 -12.13
C CYS A 142 -5.83 6.41 -13.36
N ILE A 143 -6.96 7.09 -13.17
CA ILE A 143 -7.86 7.52 -14.27
C ILE A 143 -7.10 8.36 -15.32
N ILE A 144 -6.18 9.22 -14.86
CA ILE A 144 -5.39 10.08 -15.74
C ILE A 144 -4.38 9.24 -16.55
N TYR A 145 -3.73 8.27 -15.91
CA TYR A 145 -2.80 7.36 -16.57
C TYR A 145 -3.51 6.48 -17.59
N ASN A 146 -4.67 5.92 -17.22
CA ASN A 146 -5.49 5.09 -18.10
C ASN A 146 -5.89 5.86 -19.38
N LYS A 147 -6.33 7.12 -19.24
CA LYS A 147 -6.62 8.01 -20.38
C LYS A 147 -5.40 8.31 -21.26
N LYS A 148 -4.19 8.37 -20.67
CA LYS A 148 -2.95 8.58 -21.43
C LYS A 148 -2.53 7.33 -22.20
N LYS A 149 -2.69 6.14 -21.61
CA LYS A 149 -2.47 4.85 -22.29
C LYS A 149 -3.45 4.63 -23.43
N SER A 150 -4.74 4.93 -23.24
CA SER A 150 -5.77 4.74 -24.27
C SER A 150 -5.63 5.68 -25.48
N LYS A 151 -4.86 6.78 -25.37
CA LYS A 151 -4.57 7.69 -26.49
C LYS A 151 -3.32 7.30 -27.30
N LYS A 152 -2.52 6.36 -26.79
CA LYS A 152 -1.29 5.85 -27.44
C LYS A 152 -1.50 4.53 -28.19
N GLN A 153 -2.68 3.91 -28.04
CA GLN A 153 -3.16 2.80 -28.87
C GLN A 153 -3.95 3.35 -30.04
#